data_AF-A0A2V1GVN7-F1
#
_entry.id   AF-A0A2V1GVN7-F1
#
_cell.length_a   1.000
_cell.length_b   1.000
_cell.length_c   1.000
_cell.angle_alpha   90.00
_cell.angle_beta   90.00
_cell.angle_gamma   90.00
#
_symmetry.space_group_name_H-M   'P 1'
#
loop_
_entity.id
_entity.type
_entity.pdbx_description
1 polymer ?
#
loop_
_entity_poly.entity_id
_entity_poly.type
_entity_poly.pdbx_seq_one_letter_code
_entity_poly.pdbx_strand_id
1 'polypeptide(L)'
;MRSVDSLLDAVPEGAKIVCIELVEGAVALPEFEHPENAFYVFGPEDGSLEQAVVDRADAVVYIPTIGCMNLAATVNVLLYDRMAKSYQQQANNPLDQGDQLIRQSRDTNNLLQVK
;
A
#
# COMPACT_ATOMS: atom_id res chain seq x y z
N MET A 1 -17.93 10.46 15.12
CA MET A 1 -16.60 10.72 14.53
C MET A 1 -15.81 11.50 15.56
N ARG A 2 -14.66 10.99 16.03
CA ARG A 2 -13.83 11.65 17.06
C ARG A 2 -12.83 12.55 16.33
N SER A 3 -12.83 13.85 16.63
CA SER A 3 -11.78 14.75 16.12
C SER A 3 -10.48 14.43 16.85
N VAL A 4 -9.37 14.44 16.13
CA VAL A 4 -8.02 14.32 16.68
C VAL A 4 -7.24 15.57 16.30
N ASP A 5 -6.36 16.02 17.20
CA ASP A 5 -5.55 17.21 16.98
C ASP A 5 -4.35 16.90 16.06
N SER A 6 -3.85 15.66 16.09
CA SER A 6 -2.87 15.13 15.14
C SER A 6 -3.30 13.77 14.60
N LEU A 7 -2.96 13.49 13.33
CA LEU A 7 -3.09 12.17 12.71
C LEU A 7 -2.41 11.07 13.54
N LEU A 8 -1.33 11.42 14.24
CA LEU A 8 -0.57 10.50 15.07
C LEU A 8 -1.33 10.08 16.34
N ASP A 9 -2.27 10.90 16.80
CA ASP A 9 -3.10 10.58 17.97
C ASP A 9 -4.22 9.59 17.62
N ALA A 10 -4.45 9.34 16.32
CA ALA A 10 -5.41 8.36 15.81
C ALA A 10 -4.79 6.99 15.53
N VAL A 11 -3.48 6.81 15.75
CA VAL A 11 -2.79 5.55 15.50
C VAL A 11 -3.37 4.46 16.43
N PRO A 12 -3.94 3.37 15.89
CA PRO A 12 -4.45 2.29 16.71
C PRO A 12 -3.35 1.64 17.55
N GLU A 13 -3.73 1.12 18.72
CA GLU A 13 -2.79 0.41 19.58
C GLU A 13 -2.12 -0.76 18.83
N GLY A 14 -0.79 -0.84 18.94
CA GLY A 14 0.01 -1.87 18.28
C GLY A 14 0.18 -1.71 16.77
N ALA A 15 -0.35 -0.64 16.17
CA ALA A 15 -0.13 -0.37 14.74
C ALA A 15 1.25 0.25 14.49
N LYS A 16 1.90 -0.21 13.43
CA LYS A 16 3.18 0.34 12.94
C LYS A 16 2.90 1.49 11.97
N ILE A 17 3.47 2.65 12.25
CA ILE A 17 3.30 3.83 11.40
C ILE A 17 4.21 3.67 10.19
N VAL A 18 3.62 3.66 9.00
CA VAL A 18 4.36 3.56 7.74
C VAL A 18 4.03 4.79 6.91
N CYS A 19 5.02 5.66 6.72
CA CYS A 19 4.89 6.86 5.90
C CYS A 19 5.21 6.53 4.43
N ILE A 20 4.35 6.98 3.52
CA ILE A 20 4.56 6.85 2.08
C ILE A 20 4.97 8.22 1.56
N GLU A 21 6.25 8.37 1.25
CA GLU A 21 6.84 9.65 0.86
C GLU A 21 8.12 9.47 0.04
N LEU A 22 8.40 10.41 -0.87
CA LEU A 22 9.63 10.43 -1.66
C LEU A 22 10.72 11.23 -0.91
N VAL A 23 11.44 10.56 0.00
CA VAL A 23 12.60 11.13 0.73
C VAL A 23 13.83 10.26 0.60
N GLU A 24 15.00 10.86 0.77
CA GLU A 24 16.27 10.14 0.80
C GLU A 24 16.31 9.16 1.99
N GLY A 25 16.74 7.92 1.72
CA GLY A 25 16.82 6.86 2.72
C GLY A 25 15.53 6.07 2.94
N ALA A 26 14.43 6.41 2.26
CA ALA A 26 13.22 5.60 2.28
C ALA A 26 13.44 4.23 1.61
N VAL A 27 12.70 3.21 2.08
CA VAL A 27 12.73 1.85 1.53
C VAL A 27 11.88 1.80 0.26
N ALA A 28 12.37 1.14 -0.79
CA ALA A 28 11.59 0.97 -2.02
C ALA A 28 10.41 0.02 -1.76
N LEU A 29 9.20 0.40 -2.19
CA LEU A 29 7.98 -0.41 -1.99
C LEU A 29 8.15 -1.90 -2.39
N PRO A 30 8.75 -2.25 -3.54
CA PRO A 30 8.94 -3.66 -3.89
C PRO A 30 9.73 -4.47 -2.86
N GLU A 31 10.67 -3.84 -2.15
CA GLU A 31 11.52 -4.46 -1.13
C GLU A 31 10.92 -4.38 0.29
N PHE A 32 9.88 -3.58 0.48
CA PHE A 32 9.28 -3.36 1.79
C PHE A 32 8.42 -4.55 2.23
N GLU A 33 8.62 -5.02 3.47
CA GLU A 33 7.75 -6.01 4.11
C GLU A 33 6.66 -5.31 4.92
N HIS A 34 5.40 -5.51 4.54
CA HIS A 34 4.29 -4.86 5.20
C HIS A 34 4.01 -5.43 6.60
N PRO A 35 3.94 -4.60 7.66
CA PRO A 35 3.53 -5.06 8.98
C PRO A 35 2.09 -5.58 8.98
N GLU A 36 1.79 -6.60 9.78
CA GLU A 36 0.41 -7.13 9.91
C GLU A 36 -0.59 -6.04 10.31
N ASN A 37 -0.25 -5.24 11.33
CA ASN A 37 -1.03 -4.07 11.76
C ASN A 37 -0.32 -2.79 11.34
N ALA A 38 -0.60 -2.30 10.13
CA ALA A 38 0.01 -1.09 9.60
C ALA A 38 -0.96 0.09 9.62
N PHE A 39 -0.48 1.25 10.06
CA PHE A 39 -1.13 2.54 9.92
C PHE A 39 -0.40 3.35 8.84
N TYR A 40 -0.95 3.35 7.63
CA TYR A 40 -0.35 4.04 6.50
C TYR A 40 -0.68 5.52 6.51
N VAL A 41 0.35 6.35 6.41
CA VAL A 41 0.25 7.80 6.31
C VAL A 41 0.81 8.21 4.96
N PHE A 42 -0.02 8.79 4.10
CA PHE A 42 0.38 9.21 2.77
C PHE A 42 0.70 10.70 2.77
N GLY A 43 1.82 11.06 2.13
CA GLY A 43 2.14 12.47 1.88
C GLY A 43 1.10 13.16 0.99
N PRO A 44 0.93 14.48 1.14
CA PRO A 44 0.03 15.25 0.29
C PRO A 44 0.56 15.34 -1.15
N GLU A 45 -0.34 15.49 -2.13
CA GLU A 45 0.07 15.63 -3.55
C GLU A 45 0.95 16.86 -3.81
N ASP A 46 0.64 17.97 -3.14
CA ASP A 46 1.26 19.28 -3.34
C ASP A 46 2.15 19.69 -2.15
N GLY A 47 2.97 18.76 -1.64
CA GLY A 47 3.87 19.06 -0.53
C GLY A 47 4.60 17.82 -0.04
N SER A 48 4.97 17.84 1.23
CA SER A 48 5.57 16.68 1.90
C SER A 48 5.00 16.56 3.30
N LEU A 49 5.05 15.36 3.85
CA LEU A 49 4.80 15.17 5.28
C LEU A 49 5.73 16.05 6.12
N GLU A 50 5.21 16.56 7.24
CA GLU A 50 6.03 17.27 8.20
C GLU A 50 7.11 16.33 8.76
N GLN A 51 8.32 16.85 8.97
CA GLN A 51 9.43 16.06 9.51
C GLN A 51 9.06 15.35 10.82
N ALA A 52 8.26 16.00 11.68
CA ALA A 52 7.80 15.41 12.94
C ALA A 52 6.92 14.14 12.78
N VAL A 53 6.24 13.99 11.63
CA VAL A 53 5.50 12.77 11.29
C VAL A 53 6.45 11.68 10.84
N VAL A 54 7.40 12.03 9.97
CA VAL A 54 8.42 11.11 9.45
C VAL A 54 9.31 10.58 10.59
N ASP A 55 9.71 11.43 11.53
CA ASP A 55 10.55 11.06 12.68
C ASP A 55 9.89 10.05 13.63
N ARG A 56 8.56 9.93 13.58
CA ARG A 56 7.77 8.99 14.39
C ARG A 56 7.37 7.74 13.61
N ALA A 57 7.69 7.66 12.32
CA ALA A 57 7.38 6.50 11.50
C ALA A 57 8.26 5.31 11.89
N ASP A 58 7.67 4.12 11.95
CA ASP A 58 8.43 2.87 12.06
C ASP A 58 9.15 2.54 10.74
N ALA A 59 8.59 3.00 9.61
CA ALA A 59 9.20 2.89 8.30
C ALA A 59 8.75 4.05 7.38
N VAL A 60 9.64 4.43 6.46
CA VAL A 60 9.34 5.34 5.37
C VAL A 60 9.55 4.60 4.07
N VAL A 61 8.54 4.62 3.20
CA VAL A 61 8.49 3.83 1.97
C VAL A 61 8.23 4.75 0.79
N TYR A 62 8.96 4.56 -0.30
CA TYR A 62 8.72 5.29 -1.55
C TYR A 62 8.37 4.32 -2.67
N ILE A 63 7.59 4.82 -3.64
CA ILE A 63 7.30 4.07 -4.87
C ILE A 63 8.33 4.50 -5.92
N PRO A 64 9.11 3.58 -6.52
CA PRO A 64 10.20 3.91 -7.43
C PRO A 64 9.69 4.29 -8.82
N THR A 65 9.05 5.45 -8.94
CA THR A 65 8.61 6.06 -10.20
C THR A 65 9.41 7.32 -10.52
N ILE A 66 9.36 7.74 -11.80
CA ILE A 66 9.90 9.04 -12.21
C ILE A 66 8.83 10.10 -11.93
N GLY A 67 9.11 10.98 -10.98
CA GLY A 67 8.17 12.02 -10.53
C GLY A 67 7.13 11.53 -9.52
N CYS A 68 6.37 12.48 -8.97
CA CYS A 68 5.33 12.19 -7.98
C CYS A 68 4.13 11.50 -8.65
N MET A 69 3.61 10.45 -8.01
CA MET A 69 2.35 9.82 -8.39
C MET A 69 1.17 10.57 -7.76
N ASN A 70 0.02 10.58 -8.45
CA ASN A 70 -1.24 10.99 -7.85
C ASN A 70 -1.53 10.15 -6.59
N LEU A 71 -2.09 10.76 -5.54
CA LEU A 71 -2.31 10.13 -4.24
C LEU A 71 -3.18 8.87 -4.35
N ALA A 72 -4.25 8.90 -5.15
CA ALA A 72 -5.11 7.74 -5.35
C ALA A 72 -4.36 6.58 -6.04
N ALA A 73 -3.46 6.90 -6.98
CA ALA A 73 -2.61 5.89 -7.61
C ALA A 73 -1.61 5.31 -6.60
N THR A 74 -0.98 6.14 -5.79
CA THR A 74 -0.07 5.74 -4.70
C THR A 74 -0.75 4.79 -3.72
N VAL A 75 -1.96 5.13 -3.26
CA VAL A 75 -2.76 4.29 -2.37
C VAL A 75 -3.05 2.94 -3.00
N ASN A 76 -3.53 2.91 -4.25
CA ASN A 76 -3.88 1.67 -4.94
C ASN A 76 -2.65 0.78 -5.16
N VAL A 77 -1.52 1.35 -5.56
CA VAL A 77 -0.27 0.59 -5.77
C VAL A 77 0.22 -0.01 -4.46
N LEU A 78 0.21 0.75 -3.36
CA LEU A 78 0.60 0.25 -2.05
C LEU A 78 -0.29 -0.91 -1.58
N LEU A 79 -1.61 -0.74 -1.67
CA LEU A 79 -2.56 -1.76 -1.21
C LEU A 79 -2.51 -3.01 -2.10
N TYR A 80 -2.29 -2.85 -3.40
CA TYR A 80 -2.10 -3.98 -4.31
C TYR A 80 -0.80 -4.73 -4.02
N ASP A 81 0.31 -4.02 -3.78
CA ASP A 81 1.59 -4.63 -3.39
C ASP A 81 1.45 -5.45 -2.10
N ARG A 82 0.82 -4.87 -1.07
CA ARG A 82 0.50 -5.58 0.18
C ARG A 82 -0.31 -6.85 -0.06
N MET A 83 -1.39 -6.74 -0.84
CA MET A 83 -2.25 -7.88 -1.17
C MET A 83 -1.47 -8.97 -1.91
N ALA A 84 -0.72 -8.60 -2.95
CA ALA A 84 0.06 -9.53 -3.75
C ALA A 84 1.11 -10.29 -2.91
N LYS A 85 1.87 -9.57 -2.08
CA LYS A 85 2.85 -10.18 -1.15
C LYS A 85 2.17 -11.09 -0.12
N SER A 86 1.01 -10.70 0.40
CA SER A 86 0.26 -11.56 1.33
C SER A 86 -0.17 -12.89 0.69
N TYR A 87 -0.52 -12.89 -0.60
CA TYR A 87 -0.91 -14.10 -1.31
C TYR A 87 0.29 -15.03 -1.55
N GLN A 88 1.47 -14.49 -1.82
CA GLN A 88 2.70 -15.27 -1.94
C GLN A 88 3.06 -16.05 -0.66
N GLN A 89 2.66 -15.52 0.50
CA GLN A 89 2.93 -16.15 1.80
C GLN A 89 1.88 -17.21 2.19
N GLN A 90 0.78 -17.34 1.45
CA GLN A 90 -0.30 -18.28 1.76
C GLN A 90 -0.07 -19.65 1.10
N ALA A 91 -0.34 -20.72 1.85
CA ALA A 91 -0.27 -22.09 1.33
C ALA A 91 -1.28 -22.36 0.19
N ASN A 92 -2.40 -21.63 0.17
CA ASN A 92 -3.43 -21.68 -0.88
C ASN A 92 -3.48 -20.34 -1.62
N ASN A 93 -2.40 -19.99 -2.31
CA ASN A 93 -2.25 -18.73 -3.02
C ASN A 93 -3.32 -18.58 -4.12
N PRO A 94 -4.24 -17.58 -4.03
CA PRO A 94 -5.24 -17.35 -5.07
C PRO A 94 -4.64 -17.11 -6.45
N LEU A 95 -3.42 -16.58 -6.56
CA LEU A 95 -2.74 -16.35 -7.83
C LEU A 95 -2.49 -17.65 -8.61
N ASP A 96 -2.44 -18.81 -7.93
CA ASP A 96 -2.23 -20.12 -8.56
C ASP A 96 -3.51 -20.68 -9.23
N GLN A 97 -4.67 -20.06 -8.98
CA GLN A 97 -5.95 -20.50 -9.55
C GLN A 97 -6.08 -20.20 -11.06
N GLY A 98 -5.21 -19.34 -11.61
CA GLY A 98 -5.14 -19.03 -13.03
C GLY A 98 -6.51 -18.66 -13.63
N ASP A 99 -6.89 -19.36 -14.71
CA ASP A 99 -8.16 -19.18 -15.41
C ASP A 99 -9.41 -19.39 -14.53
N GLN A 100 -9.31 -20.14 -13.43
CA GLN A 100 -10.47 -20.46 -12.59
C GLN A 100 -11.05 -19.20 -11.95
N LEU A 101 -10.19 -18.30 -11.46
CA LEU A 101 -10.62 -17.01 -10.92
C LEU A 101 -11.33 -16.17 -11.99
N ILE A 102 -10.76 -16.10 -13.20
CA ILE A 102 -11.34 -15.34 -14.30
C ILE A 102 -12.74 -15.89 -14.64
N ARG A 103 -12.90 -17.21 -14.70
CA ARG A 103 -14.20 -17.84 -14.99
C ARG A 103 -15.23 -17.63 -13.90
N GLN A 104 -14.81 -17.51 -12.64
CA GLN A 104 -15.69 -17.22 -11.50
C GLN A 104 -16.09 -15.75 -11.41
N SER A 105 -15.20 -14.82 -11.79
CA SER A 105 -15.42 -13.38 -11.63
C SER A 105 -15.96 -12.68 -12.88
N ARG A 106 -15.77 -13.25 -14.08
CA ARG A 106 -16.23 -12.63 -15.32
C ARG A 106 -17.76 -12.63 -15.41
N ASP A 107 -18.31 -11.56 -15.98
CA ASP A 107 -19.72 -11.53 -16.36
C ASP A 107 -20.01 -12.49 -17.53
N THR A 108 -21.28 -12.73 -17.83
CA THR A 108 -21.71 -13.67 -18.89
C THR A 108 -21.29 -13.26 -20.30
N ASN A 109 -20.87 -12.01 -20.52
CA ASN A 109 -20.55 -11.47 -21.83
C ASN A 109 -19.04 -11.49 -22.14
N ASN A 110 -18.18 -11.64 -21.13
CA ASN A 110 -16.73 -11.64 -21.32
C ASN A 110 -16.16 -13.05 -21.57
N LEU A 111 -15.90 -13.37 -22.84
CA LEU A 111 -15.30 -14.65 -23.29
C LEU A 111 -13.90 -14.50 -23.92
N LEU A 112 -13.21 -13.38 -23.67
CA LEU A 112 -11.88 -13.10 -24.22
C LEU A 112 -10.84 -14.13 -23.74
N GLN A 113 -9.92 -14.51 -24.63
CA GLN A 113 -8.81 -15.44 -24.37
C GLN A 113 -7.51 -14.88 -24.95
N VAL A 114 -6.39 -15.16 -24.29
CA VAL A 114 -5.04 -14.82 -24.79
C VAL A 114 -4.65 -15.80 -25.91
N LYS A 115 -3.97 -15.33 -26.96
CA LYS A 115 -3.48 -16.16 -28.07
C LYS A 115 -2.12 -16.80 -27.77
#